data_AF-A0A958RRM5-F1
#
_entry.id   AF-A0A958RRM5-F1
#
_cell.length_a   1.000
_cell.length_b   1.000
_cell.length_c   1.000
_cell.angle_alpha   90.00
_cell.angle_beta   90.00
_cell.angle_gamma   90.00
#
_symmetry.space_group_name_H-M   'P 1'
#
loop_
_entity.id
_entity.type
_entity.pdbx_description
1 polymer ?
#
loop_
_entity_poly.entity_id
_entity_poly.type
_entity_poly.pdbx_seq_one_letter_code
_entity_poly.pdbx_strand_id
1 'polypeptide(L)'
;MSIKRTLFNLLPLKYKEGVFLNKLKPFSIEEFNNEFEVKVAETKNEILQAYRLIYQNYYDSGICELEDEDIRITKHALLPTTTLVIVKHFEEVVATASIVVDNPLGLPLESLFNLDILRKTGKQIAEISTLSVKIGYRKLHGKILFPLTCYLFDYSSRVLGIDYFVLAVNPFSQPFYTSLFNAKKISSEVKKYSQVKNAQALAMYIDISEEIEEFIGQVKFGKGRKETLVNYFNPELYKSFKYPNREFYKAFNPAFKLELLKEIFSKKLKSLDILEEWDKEILQNIYSFNEFSNFFSNKSSENRVSPRFNVNCSGVFTSIDGKFVHFVRIYNISNQGIFFHPIGVHKIKSDEGEILLKISKDKSVSVNIKILREKNHQYGAKVLSSTPQSDWLEFIDYLSESFLQAS
;
A
#
# COMPACT_ATOMS: atom_id res chain seq x y z
N MET A 1 4.40 -7.69 -35.00
CA MET A 1 3.23 -7.30 -34.18
C MET A 1 1.96 -7.72 -34.95
N SER A 2 1.02 -8.47 -34.36
CA SER A 2 -0.14 -9.03 -35.09
C SER A 2 -1.13 -7.94 -35.55
N ILE A 3 -1.69 -8.06 -36.76
CA ILE A 3 -2.72 -7.17 -37.35
C ILE A 3 -3.90 -6.92 -36.38
N LYS A 4 -4.32 -7.94 -35.63
CA LYS A 4 -5.39 -7.83 -34.62
C LYS A 4 -5.04 -6.86 -33.50
N ARG A 5 -3.77 -6.76 -33.11
CA ARG A 5 -3.29 -5.85 -32.07
C ARG A 5 -3.27 -4.40 -32.55
N THR A 6 -2.87 -4.18 -33.81
CA THR A 6 -2.89 -2.85 -34.45
C THR A 6 -4.32 -2.32 -34.57
N LEU A 7 -5.26 -3.15 -35.04
CA LEU A 7 -6.68 -2.78 -35.13
C LEU A 7 -7.30 -2.50 -33.76
N PHE A 8 -6.97 -3.31 -32.75
CA PHE A 8 -7.43 -3.06 -31.38
C PHE A 8 -6.93 -1.71 -30.85
N ASN A 9 -5.67 -1.34 -31.13
CA ASN A 9 -5.11 -0.08 -30.68
C ASN A 9 -5.80 1.17 -31.28
N LEU A 10 -6.42 1.04 -32.45
CA LEU A 10 -7.16 2.12 -33.10
C LEU A 10 -8.59 2.31 -32.56
N LEU A 11 -9.12 1.36 -31.79
CA LEU A 11 -10.47 1.47 -31.24
C LEU A 11 -10.58 2.61 -30.20
N PRO A 12 -11.70 3.35 -30.16
CA PRO A 12 -11.97 4.27 -29.07
C PRO A 12 -12.01 3.54 -27.72
N LEU A 13 -11.62 4.23 -26.64
CA LEU A 13 -11.44 3.65 -25.31
C LEU A 13 -12.66 2.83 -24.86
N LYS A 14 -13.88 3.37 -25.02
CA LYS A 14 -15.14 2.71 -24.65
C LYS A 14 -15.34 1.32 -25.27
N TYR A 15 -14.88 1.12 -26.51
CA TYR A 15 -14.97 -0.19 -27.17
C TYR A 15 -13.91 -1.15 -26.64
N LYS A 16 -12.69 -0.66 -26.35
CA LYS A 16 -11.63 -1.46 -25.72
C LYS A 16 -12.06 -1.95 -24.34
N GLU A 17 -12.67 -1.06 -23.53
CA GLU A 17 -13.25 -1.39 -22.22
C GLU A 17 -14.26 -2.54 -22.32
N GLY A 18 -15.20 -2.46 -23.27
CA GLY A 18 -16.18 -3.52 -23.51
C GLY A 18 -15.56 -4.88 -23.86
N VAL A 19 -14.40 -4.89 -24.54
CA VAL A 19 -13.69 -6.15 -24.85
C VAL A 19 -13.10 -6.79 -23.60
N PHE A 20 -12.54 -6.01 -22.67
CA PHE A 20 -12.03 -6.54 -21.40
C PHE A 20 -13.16 -7.07 -20.53
N LEU A 21 -14.23 -6.29 -20.33
CA LEU A 21 -15.37 -6.69 -19.50
C LEU A 21 -16.05 -7.97 -20.00
N ASN A 22 -16.18 -8.16 -21.32
CA ASN A 22 -16.78 -9.37 -21.90
C ASN A 22 -15.92 -10.64 -21.76
N LYS A 23 -14.60 -10.51 -21.53
CA LYS A 23 -13.68 -11.65 -21.38
C LYS A 23 -13.62 -12.21 -19.96
N LEU A 24 -14.07 -11.43 -18.99
CA LEU A 24 -14.20 -11.86 -17.61
C LEU A 24 -15.34 -12.89 -17.50
N LYS A 25 -15.27 -13.79 -16.52
CA LYS A 25 -16.31 -14.80 -16.30
C LYS A 25 -16.76 -14.74 -14.84
N PRO A 26 -18.08 -14.85 -14.57
CA PRO A 26 -18.53 -15.04 -13.20
C PRO A 26 -17.96 -16.33 -12.62
N PHE A 27 -17.85 -16.37 -11.30
CA PHE A 27 -17.41 -17.53 -10.54
C PHE A 27 -18.17 -17.61 -9.22
N SER A 28 -18.24 -18.81 -8.65
CA SER A 28 -18.84 -18.99 -7.32
C SER A 28 -17.88 -18.52 -6.23
N ILE A 29 -18.33 -17.56 -5.41
CA ILE A 29 -17.59 -17.09 -4.23
C ILE A 29 -17.48 -18.23 -3.19
N GLU A 30 -18.46 -19.11 -3.12
CA GLU A 30 -18.42 -20.29 -2.24
C GLU A 30 -17.32 -21.26 -2.67
N GLU A 31 -17.21 -21.57 -3.96
CA GLU A 31 -16.10 -22.38 -4.48
C GLU A 31 -14.75 -21.72 -4.22
N PHE A 32 -14.67 -20.38 -4.41
CA PHE A 32 -13.46 -19.65 -4.06
C PHE A 32 -13.09 -19.82 -2.59
N ASN A 33 -14.06 -19.66 -1.68
CA ASN A 33 -13.84 -19.79 -0.24
C ASN A 33 -13.39 -21.19 0.20
N ASN A 34 -13.72 -22.22 -0.58
CA ASN A 34 -13.33 -23.60 -0.29
C ASN A 34 -11.95 -23.96 -0.85
N GLU A 35 -11.48 -23.27 -1.89
CA GLU A 35 -10.23 -23.60 -2.60
C GLU A 35 -9.08 -22.64 -2.26
N PHE A 36 -9.38 -21.37 -1.98
CA PHE A 36 -8.38 -20.32 -1.89
C PHE A 36 -8.47 -19.58 -0.56
N GLU A 37 -7.34 -19.01 -0.16
CA GLU A 37 -7.23 -18.08 0.98
C GLU A 37 -6.56 -16.79 0.52
N VAL A 38 -7.05 -15.63 0.97
CA VAL A 38 -6.40 -14.33 0.73
C VAL A 38 -5.98 -13.72 2.05
N LYS A 39 -4.70 -13.35 2.16
CA LYS A 39 -4.13 -12.82 3.41
C LYS A 39 -2.88 -11.98 3.17
N VAL A 40 -2.46 -11.26 4.21
CA VAL A 40 -1.10 -10.72 4.27
C VAL A 40 -0.11 -11.87 4.51
N ALA A 41 1.02 -11.87 3.81
CA ALA A 41 2.08 -12.86 4.02
C ALA A 41 2.73 -12.68 5.41
N GLU A 42 2.91 -13.77 6.14
CA GLU A 42 3.42 -13.72 7.53
C GLU A 42 4.66 -14.60 7.71
N THR A 43 4.70 -15.72 7.00
CA THR A 43 5.79 -16.69 7.13
C THR A 43 6.89 -16.46 6.09
N LYS A 44 8.14 -16.80 6.46
CA LYS A 44 9.28 -16.79 5.52
C LYS A 44 8.96 -17.58 4.24
N ASN A 45 8.29 -18.73 4.35
CA ASN A 45 7.94 -19.55 3.20
C ASN A 45 6.97 -18.84 2.25
N GLU A 46 5.90 -18.25 2.77
CA GLU A 46 4.93 -17.46 1.99
C GLU A 46 5.61 -16.29 1.26
N ILE A 47 6.45 -15.54 1.98
CA ILE A 47 7.20 -14.38 1.45
C ILE A 47 8.11 -14.83 0.29
N LEU A 48 8.92 -15.87 0.49
CA LEU A 48 9.84 -16.35 -0.55
C LEU A 48 9.09 -16.91 -1.77
N GLN A 49 7.98 -17.63 -1.57
CA GLN A 49 7.15 -18.09 -2.69
C GLN A 49 6.58 -16.91 -3.50
N ALA A 50 6.10 -15.87 -2.83
CA ALA A 50 5.58 -14.67 -3.48
C ALA A 50 6.65 -13.95 -4.32
N TYR A 51 7.86 -13.73 -3.78
CA TYR A 51 8.93 -13.09 -4.55
C TYR A 51 9.47 -13.95 -5.69
N ARG A 52 9.50 -15.29 -5.55
CA ARG A 52 9.78 -16.20 -6.67
C ARG A 52 8.74 -16.08 -7.77
N LEU A 53 7.45 -16.01 -7.40
CA LEU A 53 6.36 -15.82 -8.35
C LEU A 53 6.47 -14.47 -9.08
N ILE A 54 6.83 -13.40 -8.37
CA ILE A 54 7.09 -12.08 -8.97
C ILE A 54 8.23 -12.18 -9.98
N TYR A 55 9.36 -12.76 -9.59
CA TYR A 55 10.50 -12.96 -10.47
C TYR A 55 10.12 -13.76 -11.73
N GLN A 56 9.48 -14.92 -11.57
CA GLN A 56 9.05 -15.75 -12.70
C GLN A 56 8.13 -14.99 -13.66
N ASN A 57 7.16 -14.25 -13.15
CA ASN A 57 6.25 -13.49 -13.99
C ASN A 57 6.96 -12.37 -14.76
N TYR A 58 7.94 -11.72 -14.14
CA TYR A 58 8.74 -10.68 -14.77
C TYR A 58 9.65 -11.28 -15.85
N TYR A 59 10.27 -12.43 -15.56
CA TYR A 59 11.09 -13.17 -16.51
C TYR A 59 10.27 -13.62 -17.73
N ASP A 60 9.12 -14.27 -17.50
CA ASP A 60 8.22 -14.73 -18.56
C ASP A 60 7.65 -13.58 -19.42
N SER A 61 7.51 -12.39 -18.82
CA SER A 61 7.06 -11.18 -19.52
C SER A 61 8.21 -10.49 -20.28
N GLY A 62 9.43 -11.01 -20.19
CA GLY A 62 10.64 -10.46 -20.78
C GLY A 62 11.11 -9.17 -20.11
N ILE A 63 10.63 -8.86 -18.91
CA ILE A 63 10.85 -7.60 -18.19
C ILE A 63 12.16 -7.60 -17.41
N CYS A 64 12.55 -8.73 -16.83
CA CYS A 64 13.85 -8.93 -16.18
C CYS A 64 14.69 -9.98 -16.92
N GLU A 65 15.95 -10.11 -16.53
CA GLU A 65 16.85 -11.17 -17.01
C GLU A 65 16.92 -12.29 -15.95
N LEU A 66 17.48 -13.44 -16.36
CA LEU A 66 17.79 -14.51 -15.40
C LEU A 66 18.86 -13.99 -14.42
N GLU A 67 18.51 -13.93 -13.15
CA GLU A 67 19.43 -13.67 -12.04
C GLU A 67 19.69 -15.00 -11.31
N ASP A 68 20.88 -15.17 -10.72
CA ASP A 68 21.33 -16.44 -10.11
C ASP A 68 20.49 -16.89 -8.88
N GLU A 69 19.60 -16.04 -8.38
CA GLU A 69 19.00 -16.16 -7.05
C GLU A 69 17.49 -16.48 -7.08
N ASP A 70 16.88 -16.62 -8.26
CA ASP A 70 15.45 -16.92 -8.51
C ASP A 70 14.44 -16.02 -7.74
N ILE A 71 14.91 -14.89 -7.23
CA ILE A 71 14.16 -13.97 -6.37
C ILE A 71 14.59 -12.55 -6.73
N ARG A 72 13.62 -11.64 -6.83
CA ARG A 72 13.88 -10.21 -7.05
C ARG A 72 13.25 -9.38 -5.95
N ILE A 73 14.07 -8.66 -5.18
CA ILE A 73 13.62 -7.76 -4.11
C ILE A 73 13.94 -6.33 -4.52
N THR A 74 12.95 -5.44 -4.43
CA THR A 74 13.15 -4.01 -4.71
C THR A 74 13.45 -3.26 -3.42
N LYS A 75 14.07 -2.06 -3.52
CA LYS A 75 14.28 -1.22 -2.33
C LYS A 75 13.00 -0.91 -1.55
N HIS A 76 11.88 -0.75 -2.25
CA HIS A 76 10.58 -0.50 -1.64
C HIS A 76 10.01 -1.73 -0.92
N ALA A 77 10.35 -2.93 -1.37
CA ALA A 77 9.97 -4.16 -0.68
C ALA A 77 10.58 -4.26 0.72
N LEU A 78 11.72 -3.60 0.95
CA LEU A 78 12.40 -3.53 2.23
C LEU A 78 11.81 -2.48 3.19
N LEU A 79 10.72 -1.80 2.82
CA LEU A 79 10.09 -0.83 3.73
C LEU A 79 9.14 -1.54 4.70
N PRO A 80 9.11 -1.16 5.98
CA PRO A 80 8.17 -1.73 6.96
C PRO A 80 6.71 -1.31 6.67
N THR A 81 6.53 -0.27 5.88
CA THR A 81 5.22 0.18 5.38
C THR A 81 4.78 -0.57 4.11
N THR A 82 5.61 -1.45 3.56
CA THR A 82 5.23 -2.31 2.43
C THR A 82 4.54 -3.57 2.94
N THR A 83 3.28 -3.75 2.54
CA THR A 83 2.50 -4.97 2.85
C THR A 83 2.48 -5.89 1.63
N LEU A 84 2.80 -7.17 1.83
CA LEU A 84 2.69 -8.19 0.78
C LEU A 84 1.41 -9.01 0.97
N VAL A 85 0.47 -8.91 0.03
CA VAL A 85 -0.76 -9.69 0.04
C VAL A 85 -0.59 -10.89 -0.89
N ILE A 86 -1.08 -12.05 -0.47
CA ILE A 86 -0.98 -13.32 -1.19
C ILE A 86 -2.36 -13.97 -1.33
N VAL A 87 -2.51 -14.74 -2.40
CA VAL A 87 -3.58 -15.73 -2.55
C VAL A 87 -2.93 -17.10 -2.49
N LYS A 88 -3.41 -17.95 -1.59
CA LYS A 88 -2.95 -19.34 -1.45
C LYS A 88 -3.97 -20.31 -2.05
N HIS A 89 -3.47 -21.39 -2.64
CA HIS A 89 -4.23 -22.61 -2.89
C HIS A 89 -3.54 -23.72 -2.09
N PHE A 90 -4.18 -24.18 -1.01
CA PHE A 90 -3.50 -24.95 0.04
C PHE A 90 -2.25 -24.21 0.56
N GLU A 91 -1.06 -24.82 0.46
CA GLU A 91 0.20 -24.23 0.93
C GLU A 91 0.98 -23.46 -0.15
N GLU A 92 0.47 -23.42 -1.38
CA GLU A 92 1.13 -22.74 -2.51
C GLU A 92 0.60 -21.31 -2.68
N VAL A 93 1.52 -20.34 -2.80
CA VAL A 93 1.18 -18.98 -3.23
C VAL A 93 0.96 -18.94 -4.74
N VAL A 94 -0.27 -18.64 -5.15
CA VAL A 94 -0.69 -18.65 -6.57
C VAL A 94 -0.88 -17.24 -7.14
N ALA A 95 -1.03 -16.23 -6.29
CA ALA A 95 -0.99 -14.82 -6.67
C ALA A 95 -0.48 -13.94 -5.54
N THR A 96 0.01 -12.74 -5.89
CA THR A 96 0.49 -11.77 -4.92
C THR A 96 0.41 -10.34 -5.46
N ALA A 97 0.34 -9.36 -4.57
CA ALA A 97 0.54 -7.94 -4.85
C ALA A 97 1.17 -7.26 -3.63
N SER A 98 1.96 -6.21 -3.88
CA SER A 98 2.54 -5.38 -2.83
C SER A 98 1.79 -4.06 -2.72
N ILE A 99 1.53 -3.60 -1.51
CA ILE A 99 1.01 -2.27 -1.20
C ILE A 99 2.18 -1.47 -0.64
N VAL A 100 2.67 -0.49 -1.40
CA VAL A 100 3.76 0.40 -0.98
C VAL A 100 3.15 1.74 -0.60
N VAL A 101 3.09 2.04 0.70
CA VAL A 101 2.55 3.33 1.19
C VAL A 101 3.56 4.45 0.92
N ASP A 102 3.05 5.66 0.59
CA ASP A 102 3.88 6.84 0.37
C ASP A 102 4.82 7.09 1.56
N ASN A 103 6.08 7.36 1.26
CA ASN A 103 7.17 7.32 2.24
C ASN A 103 8.38 8.14 1.75
N PRO A 104 9.38 8.43 2.62
CA PRO A 104 10.54 9.24 2.24
C PRO A 104 11.43 8.68 1.12
N LEU A 105 11.39 7.37 0.86
CA LEU A 105 12.08 6.73 -0.27
C LEU A 105 11.36 6.98 -1.60
N GLY A 106 10.13 7.52 -1.54
CA GLY A 106 9.20 7.64 -2.66
C GLY A 106 8.48 6.34 -2.97
N LEU A 107 7.61 6.41 -3.98
CA LEU A 107 6.94 5.27 -4.58
C LEU A 107 7.69 4.81 -5.85
N PRO A 108 7.65 3.52 -6.21
CA PRO A 108 8.31 3.03 -7.43
C PRO A 108 7.96 3.83 -8.70
N LEU A 109 6.71 4.28 -8.84
CA LEU A 109 6.18 5.09 -9.93
C LEU A 109 6.92 6.44 -10.10
N GLU A 110 7.54 6.98 -9.03
CA GLU A 110 8.18 8.29 -9.02
C GLU A 110 9.52 8.35 -9.74
N SER A 111 10.11 7.18 -10.02
CA SER A 111 11.24 7.08 -10.96
C SER A 111 10.89 7.61 -12.36
N LEU A 112 9.59 7.69 -12.70
CA LEU A 112 9.10 8.14 -13.99
C LEU A 112 8.13 9.33 -13.90
N PHE A 113 7.29 9.40 -12.87
CA PHE A 113 6.18 10.36 -12.83
C PHE A 113 6.10 11.11 -11.50
N ASN A 114 5.87 12.41 -11.55
CA ASN A 114 5.69 13.23 -10.36
C ASN A 114 4.26 13.07 -9.78
N LEU A 115 4.15 12.92 -8.45
CA LEU A 115 2.89 12.72 -7.73
C LEU A 115 2.45 13.93 -6.89
N ASP A 116 3.10 15.09 -7.03
CA ASP A 116 2.84 16.28 -6.23
C ASP A 116 1.40 16.77 -6.35
N ILE A 117 0.77 16.59 -7.53
CA ILE A 117 -0.64 16.95 -7.73
C ILE A 117 -1.57 16.14 -6.82
N LEU A 118 -1.24 14.87 -6.56
CA LEU A 118 -2.00 14.01 -5.65
C LEU A 118 -1.63 14.32 -4.20
N ARG A 119 -0.34 14.50 -3.88
CA ARG A 119 0.09 14.84 -2.51
C ARG A 119 -0.49 16.16 -2.00
N LYS A 120 -0.71 17.12 -2.90
CA LYS A 120 -1.34 18.42 -2.57
C LYS A 120 -2.80 18.29 -2.11
N THR A 121 -3.48 17.18 -2.39
CA THR A 121 -4.85 16.96 -1.89
C THR A 121 -4.88 16.58 -0.40
N GLY A 122 -3.73 16.25 0.19
CA GLY A 122 -3.62 15.80 1.58
C GLY A 122 -4.08 14.36 1.82
N LYS A 123 -4.51 13.66 0.75
CA LYS A 123 -4.95 12.26 0.76
C LYS A 123 -3.77 11.30 0.88
N GLN A 124 -3.99 10.15 1.51
CA GLN A 124 -2.99 9.10 1.65
C GLN A 124 -2.87 8.29 0.36
N ILE A 125 -1.64 8.11 -0.11
CA ILE A 125 -1.34 7.46 -1.38
C ILE A 125 -0.60 6.15 -1.11
N ALA A 126 -0.94 5.09 -1.83
CA ALA A 126 -0.12 3.89 -1.93
C ALA A 126 0.02 3.45 -3.39
N GLU A 127 1.14 2.84 -3.74
CA GLU A 127 1.28 2.14 -5.01
C GLU A 127 0.91 0.67 -4.84
N ILE A 128 0.04 0.16 -5.73
CA ILE A 128 -0.10 -1.29 -5.92
C ILE A 128 0.97 -1.73 -6.90
N SER A 129 1.95 -2.47 -6.37
CA SER A 129 3.10 -2.93 -7.13
C SER A 129 3.14 -4.46 -7.24
N THR A 130 3.95 -4.95 -8.17
CA THR A 130 4.28 -6.38 -8.35
C THR A 130 3.10 -7.34 -8.45
N LEU A 131 1.91 -6.89 -8.89
CA LEU A 131 0.73 -7.74 -9.07
C LEU A 131 1.06 -8.92 -10.01
N SER A 132 0.94 -10.13 -9.46
CA SER A 132 1.47 -11.34 -10.06
C SER A 132 0.50 -12.49 -9.84
N VAL A 133 0.19 -13.23 -10.91
CA VAL A 133 -0.66 -14.44 -10.88
C VAL A 133 0.05 -15.55 -11.62
N LYS A 134 0.16 -16.73 -11.01
CA LYS A 134 0.80 -17.92 -11.60
C LYS A 134 0.07 -18.34 -12.87
N ILE A 135 0.81 -18.73 -13.92
CA ILE A 135 0.30 -18.93 -15.29
C ILE A 135 -0.95 -19.82 -15.36
N GLY A 136 -0.97 -20.95 -14.64
CA GLY A 136 -2.13 -21.87 -14.60
C GLY A 136 -3.41 -21.22 -14.08
N TYR A 137 -3.27 -20.25 -13.17
CA TYR A 137 -4.38 -19.56 -12.53
C TYR A 137 -4.85 -18.31 -13.28
N ARG A 138 -4.05 -17.78 -14.22
CA ARG A 138 -4.43 -16.63 -15.07
C ARG A 138 -5.67 -16.92 -15.94
N LYS A 139 -5.90 -18.19 -16.27
CA LYS A 139 -7.05 -18.65 -17.06
C LYS A 139 -8.37 -18.63 -16.29
N LEU A 140 -8.37 -18.29 -15.00
CA LEU A 140 -9.58 -18.30 -14.17
C LEU A 140 -10.41 -17.01 -14.28
N HIS A 141 -10.14 -16.15 -15.27
CA HIS A 141 -11.02 -15.07 -15.77
C HIS A 141 -11.64 -14.13 -14.72
N GLY A 142 -11.00 -13.93 -13.56
CA GLY A 142 -11.52 -13.12 -12.45
C GLY A 142 -11.47 -13.82 -11.10
N LYS A 143 -11.55 -15.17 -11.04
CA LYS A 143 -11.61 -15.97 -9.80
C LYS A 143 -10.46 -15.68 -8.82
N ILE A 144 -9.27 -15.30 -9.31
CA ILE A 144 -8.14 -14.91 -8.46
C ILE A 144 -7.99 -13.40 -8.35
N LEU A 145 -8.21 -12.69 -9.46
CA LEU A 145 -7.95 -11.25 -9.53
C LEU A 145 -8.94 -10.46 -8.69
N PHE A 146 -10.25 -10.75 -8.78
CA PHE A 146 -11.28 -10.00 -8.08
C PHE A 146 -11.17 -10.14 -6.55
N PRO A 147 -11.02 -11.35 -5.98
CA PRO A 147 -10.86 -11.48 -4.53
C PRO A 147 -9.57 -10.82 -4.04
N LEU A 148 -8.46 -10.95 -4.77
CA LEU A 148 -7.21 -10.26 -4.43
C LEU A 148 -7.41 -8.73 -4.44
N THR A 149 -8.03 -8.16 -5.48
CA THR A 149 -8.27 -6.71 -5.55
C THR A 149 -9.30 -6.23 -4.53
N CYS A 150 -10.31 -7.05 -4.21
CA CYS A 150 -11.28 -6.77 -3.16
C CYS A 150 -10.57 -6.67 -1.81
N TYR A 151 -9.74 -7.66 -1.47
CA TYR A 151 -8.91 -7.62 -0.26
C TYR A 151 -7.96 -6.41 -0.26
N LEU A 152 -7.30 -6.09 -1.39
CA LEU A 152 -6.40 -4.94 -1.48
C LEU A 152 -7.12 -3.61 -1.20
N PHE A 153 -8.28 -3.38 -1.81
CA PHE A 153 -9.07 -2.17 -1.55
C PHE A 153 -9.49 -2.09 -0.09
N ASP A 154 -10.10 -3.15 0.40
CA ASP A 154 -10.66 -3.24 1.73
C ASP A 154 -9.59 -3.10 2.83
N TYR A 155 -8.48 -3.82 2.70
CA TYR A 155 -7.34 -3.71 3.62
C TYR A 155 -6.71 -2.30 3.54
N SER A 156 -6.55 -1.75 2.33
CA SER A 156 -5.90 -0.45 2.20
C SER A 156 -6.76 0.68 2.75
N SER A 157 -8.07 0.68 2.52
CA SER A 157 -8.96 1.73 3.02
C SER A 157 -9.18 1.59 4.53
N ARG A 158 -9.59 0.42 5.01
CA ARG A 158 -9.97 0.22 6.42
C ARG A 158 -8.77 0.16 7.35
N VAL A 159 -7.71 -0.51 6.93
CA VAL A 159 -6.58 -0.84 7.81
C VAL A 159 -5.45 0.16 7.65
N LEU A 160 -5.01 0.42 6.41
CA LEU A 160 -3.90 1.35 6.15
C LEU A 160 -4.35 2.80 6.03
N GLY A 161 -5.64 3.06 5.83
CA GLY A 161 -6.14 4.40 5.64
C GLY A 161 -5.75 5.04 4.31
N ILE A 162 -5.55 4.26 3.27
CA ILE A 162 -5.21 4.76 1.94
C ILE A 162 -6.46 5.29 1.25
N ASP A 163 -6.32 6.44 0.62
CA ASP A 163 -7.37 7.06 -0.17
C ASP A 163 -7.13 6.82 -1.68
N TYR A 164 -5.87 6.91 -2.13
CA TYR A 164 -5.50 6.76 -3.55
C TYR A 164 -4.54 5.60 -3.78
N PHE A 165 -4.89 4.75 -4.73
CA PHE A 165 -3.91 3.87 -5.37
C PHE A 165 -3.29 4.56 -6.56
N VAL A 166 -1.97 4.45 -6.70
CA VAL A 166 -1.25 4.82 -7.93
C VAL A 166 -0.69 3.58 -8.61
N LEU A 167 -0.60 3.63 -9.94
CA LEU A 167 -0.25 2.50 -10.78
C LEU A 167 0.59 2.94 -11.98
N ALA A 168 1.67 2.20 -12.26
CA ALA A 168 2.35 2.23 -13.55
C ALA A 168 1.77 1.14 -14.45
N VAL A 169 0.99 1.51 -15.46
CA VAL A 169 0.33 0.53 -16.34
C VAL A 169 0.87 0.58 -17.76
N ASN A 170 0.91 -0.56 -18.43
CA ASN A 170 1.08 -0.57 -19.88
C ASN A 170 -0.12 0.15 -20.53
N PRO A 171 0.07 1.08 -21.49
CA PRO A 171 -1.03 1.78 -22.15
C PRO A 171 -2.09 0.84 -22.77
N PHE A 172 -1.68 -0.36 -23.21
CA PHE A 172 -2.60 -1.39 -23.72
C PHE A 172 -3.57 -1.90 -22.66
N SER A 173 -3.17 -1.89 -21.39
CA SER A 173 -3.98 -2.30 -20.24
C SER A 173 -4.77 -1.15 -19.63
N GLN A 174 -4.60 0.10 -20.09
CA GLN A 174 -5.39 1.24 -19.61
C GLN A 174 -6.90 0.95 -19.59
N PRO A 175 -7.52 0.39 -20.65
CA PRO A 175 -8.97 0.16 -20.67
C PRO A 175 -9.44 -0.83 -19.60
N PHE A 176 -8.58 -1.75 -19.16
CA PHE A 176 -8.89 -2.67 -18.07
C PHE A 176 -9.10 -1.89 -16.76
N TYR A 177 -8.16 -1.01 -16.40
CA TYR A 177 -8.22 -0.25 -15.16
C TYR A 177 -9.30 0.84 -15.17
N THR A 178 -9.53 1.50 -16.31
CA THR A 178 -10.62 2.50 -16.43
C THR A 178 -11.99 1.83 -16.29
N SER A 179 -12.20 0.67 -16.93
CA SER A 179 -13.51 0.00 -16.93
C SER A 179 -13.90 -0.67 -15.61
N LEU A 180 -12.92 -1.20 -14.85
CA LEU A 180 -13.18 -1.92 -13.60
C LEU A 180 -13.10 -1.05 -12.36
N PHE A 181 -12.21 -0.05 -12.37
CA PHE A 181 -11.82 0.68 -11.16
C PHE A 181 -11.87 2.20 -11.32
N ASN A 182 -12.51 2.72 -12.37
CA ASN A 182 -12.58 4.15 -12.65
C ASN A 182 -11.20 4.85 -12.63
N ALA A 183 -10.15 4.14 -13.05
CA ALA A 183 -8.80 4.67 -12.94
C ALA A 183 -8.62 5.91 -13.82
N LYS A 184 -8.07 6.97 -13.25
CA LYS A 184 -7.85 8.27 -13.92
C LYS A 184 -6.36 8.43 -14.23
N LYS A 185 -6.05 9.09 -15.34
CA LYS A 185 -4.65 9.39 -15.69
C LYS A 185 -4.10 10.47 -14.77
N ILE A 186 -2.87 10.29 -14.29
CA ILE A 186 -2.10 11.33 -13.61
C ILE A 186 -1.47 12.28 -14.63
N SER A 187 -0.99 11.72 -15.75
CA SER A 187 -0.42 12.45 -16.88
C SER A 187 -0.87 11.82 -18.21
N SER A 188 -0.89 12.62 -19.28
CA SER A 188 -1.09 12.14 -20.65
C SER A 188 0.19 11.52 -21.25
N GLU A 189 1.35 11.77 -20.63
CA GLU A 189 2.64 11.26 -21.09
C GLU A 189 2.77 9.74 -20.95
N VAL A 190 3.34 9.10 -21.97
CA VAL A 190 3.78 7.71 -21.92
C VAL A 190 5.30 7.69 -21.87
N LYS A 191 5.86 7.17 -20.78
CA LYS A 191 7.30 7.09 -20.57
C LYS A 191 7.79 5.66 -20.80
N LYS A 192 9.07 5.52 -21.14
CA LYS A 192 9.73 4.21 -21.24
C LYS A 192 10.49 3.94 -19.96
N TYR A 193 10.26 2.78 -19.37
CA TYR A 193 10.93 2.40 -18.13
C TYR A 193 12.22 1.64 -18.45
N SER A 194 13.37 2.29 -18.28
CA SER A 194 14.68 1.70 -18.57
C SER A 194 14.93 0.41 -17.78
N GLN A 195 14.45 0.36 -16.53
CA GLN A 195 14.57 -0.79 -15.63
C GLN A 195 13.73 -2.02 -16.04
N VAL A 196 12.86 -1.87 -17.05
CA VAL A 196 11.94 -2.92 -17.55
C VAL A 196 12.05 -2.98 -19.08
N LYS A 197 13.28 -3.09 -19.59
CA LYS A 197 13.61 -3.16 -21.03
C LYS A 197 12.88 -2.13 -21.90
N ASN A 198 12.75 -0.90 -21.41
CA ASN A 198 12.06 0.21 -22.10
C ASN A 198 10.57 -0.01 -22.36
N ALA A 199 9.89 -0.82 -21.54
CA ALA A 199 8.45 -0.96 -21.61
C ALA A 199 7.74 0.40 -21.43
N GLN A 200 6.66 0.60 -22.18
CA GLN A 200 5.83 1.79 -22.04
C GLN A 200 5.02 1.74 -20.74
N ALA A 201 5.07 2.84 -20.00
CA ALA A 201 4.32 3.06 -18.78
C ALA A 201 3.47 4.32 -18.89
N LEU A 202 2.26 4.25 -18.35
CA LEU A 202 1.31 5.33 -18.16
C LEU A 202 0.98 5.39 -16.66
N ALA A 203 1.05 6.58 -16.07
CA ALA A 203 0.69 6.79 -14.67
C ALA A 203 -0.81 7.00 -14.52
N MET A 204 -1.43 6.18 -13.65
CA MET A 204 -2.83 6.26 -13.31
C MET A 204 -3.02 6.26 -11.79
N TYR A 205 -4.15 6.79 -11.34
CA TYR A 205 -4.60 6.65 -9.96
C TYR A 205 -6.04 6.17 -9.89
N ILE A 206 -6.38 5.49 -8.80
CA ILE A 206 -7.73 5.05 -8.44
C ILE A 206 -8.05 5.72 -7.11
N ASP A 207 -9.19 6.40 -7.05
CA ASP A 207 -9.78 6.81 -5.78
C ASP A 207 -10.45 5.58 -5.17
N ILE A 208 -9.95 5.12 -4.02
CA ILE A 208 -10.45 3.93 -3.32
C ILE A 208 -11.24 4.28 -2.06
N SER A 209 -11.61 5.55 -1.89
CA SER A 209 -12.58 5.98 -0.89
C SER A 209 -14.00 5.50 -1.25
N GLU A 210 -15.01 5.90 -0.48
CA GLU A 210 -16.43 5.47 -0.67
C GLU A 210 -16.94 5.61 -2.13
N GLU A 211 -16.38 6.54 -2.91
CA GLU A 211 -16.72 6.71 -4.34
C GLU A 211 -16.47 5.46 -5.20
N ILE A 212 -15.53 4.59 -4.81
CA ILE A 212 -15.20 3.40 -5.59
C ILE A 212 -16.30 2.33 -5.52
N GLU A 213 -16.97 2.22 -4.37
CA GLU A 213 -18.02 1.23 -4.15
C GLU A 213 -19.23 1.51 -5.06
N GLU A 214 -19.61 2.78 -5.17
CA GLU A 214 -20.68 3.22 -6.07
C GLU A 214 -20.34 2.89 -7.53
N PHE A 215 -19.12 3.20 -7.97
CA PHE A 215 -18.68 2.89 -9.33
C PHE A 215 -18.72 1.39 -9.59
N ILE A 216 -18.07 0.58 -8.72
CA ILE A 216 -17.99 -0.87 -8.87
C ILE A 216 -19.39 -1.50 -8.89
N GLY A 217 -20.32 -0.98 -8.07
CA GLY A 217 -21.71 -1.43 -8.02
C GLY A 217 -22.43 -1.37 -9.36
N GLN A 218 -22.02 -0.46 -10.25
CA GLN A 218 -22.63 -0.23 -11.56
C GLN A 218 -21.90 -0.96 -12.70
N VAL A 219 -20.69 -1.47 -12.47
CA VAL A 219 -19.90 -2.14 -13.51
C VAL A 219 -20.51 -3.51 -13.85
N LYS A 220 -20.89 -3.66 -15.12
CA LYS A 220 -21.39 -4.93 -15.68
C LYS A 220 -20.33 -5.66 -16.49
N PHE A 221 -20.16 -6.95 -16.25
CA PHE A 221 -19.14 -7.78 -16.88
C PHE A 221 -19.67 -9.15 -17.35
N GLY A 222 -18.80 -9.93 -17.98
CA GLY A 222 -19.15 -11.24 -18.54
C GLY A 222 -19.74 -11.15 -19.94
N LYS A 223 -19.96 -12.31 -20.56
CA LYS A 223 -20.54 -12.40 -21.92
C LYS A 223 -21.91 -11.73 -21.95
N GLY A 224 -22.01 -10.62 -22.68
CA GLY A 224 -23.25 -9.84 -22.77
C GLY A 224 -23.50 -8.91 -21.58
N ARG A 225 -22.53 -8.75 -20.66
CA ARG A 225 -22.57 -7.84 -19.52
C ARG A 225 -23.81 -8.02 -18.63
N LYS A 226 -24.06 -9.26 -18.23
CA LYS A 226 -25.22 -9.64 -17.41
C LYS A 226 -24.94 -9.66 -15.91
N GLU A 227 -23.67 -9.77 -15.53
CA GLU A 227 -23.22 -9.85 -14.13
C GLU A 227 -22.75 -8.49 -13.63
N THR A 228 -22.86 -8.23 -12.34
CA THR A 228 -22.37 -7.00 -11.68
C THR A 228 -21.20 -7.29 -10.77
N LEU A 229 -20.26 -6.34 -10.66
CA LEU A 229 -19.09 -6.52 -9.79
C LEU A 229 -19.39 -6.39 -8.30
N VAL A 230 -20.53 -5.83 -7.91
CA VAL A 230 -20.89 -5.54 -6.51
C VAL A 230 -20.63 -6.72 -5.56
N ASN A 231 -21.04 -7.94 -5.94
CA ASN A 231 -20.87 -9.12 -5.10
C ASN A 231 -19.39 -9.55 -5.02
N TYR A 232 -18.61 -9.32 -6.08
CA TYR A 232 -17.21 -9.72 -6.12
C TYR A 232 -16.29 -8.77 -5.37
N PHE A 233 -16.78 -7.58 -5.04
CA PHE A 233 -16.10 -6.54 -4.25
C PHE A 233 -16.79 -6.29 -2.91
N ASN A 234 -17.43 -7.33 -2.35
CA ASN A 234 -17.93 -7.32 -1.00
C ASN A 234 -17.06 -8.24 -0.11
N PRO A 235 -16.17 -7.70 0.74
CA PRO A 235 -15.25 -8.49 1.55
C PRO A 235 -15.96 -9.46 2.50
N GLU A 236 -17.17 -9.13 2.97
CA GLU A 236 -17.97 -9.96 3.88
C GLU A 236 -18.43 -11.30 3.24
N LEU A 237 -18.45 -11.38 1.90
CA LEU A 237 -18.78 -12.62 1.20
C LEU A 237 -17.59 -13.60 1.13
N TYR A 238 -16.37 -13.13 1.40
CA TYR A 238 -15.16 -13.94 1.35
C TYR A 238 -14.72 -14.43 2.73
N LYS A 239 -15.32 -15.54 3.19
CA LYS A 239 -14.97 -16.23 4.45
C LYS A 239 -13.50 -16.67 4.51
N SER A 240 -12.87 -16.81 3.34
CA SER A 240 -11.47 -17.16 3.17
C SER A 240 -10.50 -15.97 3.30
N PHE A 241 -10.99 -14.75 3.47
CA PHE A 241 -10.11 -13.61 3.76
C PHE A 241 -9.61 -13.69 5.19
N LYS A 242 -8.29 -13.61 5.38
CA LYS A 242 -7.66 -13.53 6.70
C LYS A 242 -7.01 -12.17 6.87
N TYR A 243 -7.47 -11.44 7.88
CA TYR A 243 -6.87 -10.17 8.27
C TYR A 243 -5.96 -10.39 9.47
N PRO A 244 -4.80 -9.71 9.53
CA PRO A 244 -3.93 -9.77 10.72
C PRO A 244 -4.67 -9.30 11.96
N ASN A 245 -4.52 -10.01 13.08
CA ASN A 245 -5.05 -9.57 14.36
C ASN A 245 -4.33 -8.30 14.84
N ARG A 246 -5.06 -7.36 15.44
CA ARG A 246 -4.54 -6.06 15.88
C ARG A 246 -5.24 -5.62 17.15
N GLU A 247 -4.44 -5.37 18.18
CA GLU A 247 -4.93 -4.78 19.42
C GLU A 247 -5.21 -3.29 19.24
N PHE A 248 -4.22 -2.56 18.71
CA PHE A 248 -4.35 -1.14 18.36
C PHE A 248 -4.22 -0.88 16.87
N TYR A 249 -4.81 0.24 16.46
CA TYR A 249 -4.79 0.77 15.09
C TYR A 249 -3.35 1.14 14.69
N LYS A 250 -2.84 0.40 13.71
CA LYS A 250 -1.58 0.65 13.02
C LYS A 250 -1.82 0.60 11.51
N ALA A 251 -1.05 1.37 10.74
CA ALA A 251 -1.16 1.46 9.28
C ALA A 251 0.10 0.96 8.58
N PHE A 252 0.67 -0.14 9.09
CA PHE A 252 1.79 -0.85 8.47
C PHE A 252 1.73 -2.34 8.81
N ASN A 253 2.34 -3.16 7.96
CA ASN A 253 2.54 -4.58 8.19
C ASN A 253 3.77 -5.02 7.38
N PRO A 254 4.97 -5.00 7.98
CA PRO A 254 6.23 -5.22 7.25
C PRO A 254 6.18 -6.55 6.51
N ALA A 255 6.50 -6.54 5.22
CA ALA A 255 6.58 -7.77 4.44
C ALA A 255 7.73 -8.67 4.90
N PHE A 256 8.83 -8.09 5.38
CA PHE A 256 9.97 -8.83 5.90
C PHE A 256 10.13 -8.61 7.39
N LYS A 257 10.20 -9.72 8.14
CA LYS A 257 10.70 -9.71 9.51
C LYS A 257 12.19 -9.38 9.56
N LEU A 258 12.63 -8.83 10.68
CA LEU A 258 14.01 -8.42 10.91
C LEU A 258 15.05 -9.53 10.63
N GLU A 259 14.79 -10.75 11.08
CA GLU A 259 15.70 -11.89 10.85
C GLU A 259 15.86 -12.21 9.36
N LEU A 260 14.74 -12.17 8.62
CA LEU A 260 14.75 -12.40 7.18
C LEU A 260 15.45 -11.27 6.43
N LEU A 261 15.29 -10.01 6.88
CA LEU A 261 16.06 -8.88 6.37
C LEU A 261 17.56 -9.11 6.57
N LYS A 262 18.00 -9.47 7.78
CA LYS A 262 19.41 -9.78 8.09
C LYS A 262 19.96 -10.88 7.17
N GLU A 263 19.19 -11.95 6.94
CA GLU A 263 19.56 -13.00 5.98
C GLU A 263 19.70 -12.46 4.55
N ILE A 264 18.72 -11.67 4.08
CA ILE A 264 18.72 -11.08 2.73
C ILE A 264 19.93 -10.16 2.52
N PHE A 265 20.21 -9.27 3.47
CA PHE A 265 21.38 -8.38 3.39
C PHE A 265 22.70 -9.15 3.45
N SER A 266 22.78 -10.23 4.24
CA SER A 266 23.97 -11.07 4.31
C SER A 266 24.29 -11.79 2.99
N LYS A 267 23.28 -12.12 2.19
CA LYS A 267 23.43 -12.81 0.90
C LYS A 267 23.98 -11.92 -0.22
N LYS A 268 23.98 -10.59 -0.03
CA LYS A 268 24.43 -9.61 -1.04
C LYS A 268 23.75 -9.84 -2.40
N LEU A 269 22.43 -9.92 -2.39
CA LEU A 269 21.65 -10.11 -3.61
C LEU A 269 21.95 -9.01 -4.63
N LYS A 270 22.19 -9.37 -5.89
CA LYS A 270 22.48 -8.39 -6.97
C LYS A 270 21.37 -7.35 -7.11
N SER A 271 20.12 -7.74 -6.87
CA SER A 271 18.97 -6.82 -6.90
C SER A 271 19.05 -5.68 -5.87
N LEU A 272 19.91 -5.81 -4.84
CA LEU A 272 20.17 -4.79 -3.83
C LEU A 272 21.39 -3.91 -4.13
N ASP A 273 22.19 -4.24 -5.14
CA ASP A 273 23.28 -3.37 -5.60
C ASP A 273 22.76 -2.02 -6.15
N ILE A 274 21.46 -1.96 -6.46
CA ILE A 274 20.78 -0.73 -6.88
C ILE A 274 20.54 0.27 -5.74
N LEU A 275 20.77 -0.13 -4.48
CA LEU A 275 20.62 0.77 -3.33
C LEU A 275 21.70 1.86 -3.36
N GLU A 276 21.28 3.08 -3.63
CA GLU A 276 22.14 4.26 -3.50
C GLU A 276 22.47 4.54 -2.02
N GLU A 277 23.49 5.34 -1.73
CA GLU A 277 23.85 5.69 -0.35
C GLU A 277 22.67 6.36 0.39
N TRP A 278 21.89 7.18 -0.31
CA TRP A 278 20.67 7.78 0.23
C TRP A 278 19.61 6.73 0.60
N ASP A 279 19.43 5.68 -0.22
CA ASP A 279 18.49 4.60 0.08
C ASP A 279 18.91 3.86 1.35
N LYS A 280 20.22 3.61 1.50
CA LYS A 280 20.81 2.97 2.69
C LYS A 280 20.63 3.83 3.94
N GLU A 281 20.87 5.13 3.85
CA GLU A 281 20.64 6.07 4.95
C GLU A 281 19.17 6.09 5.40
N ILE A 282 18.21 6.08 4.46
CA ILE A 282 16.78 5.98 4.80
C ILE A 282 16.48 4.66 5.51
N LEU A 283 16.93 3.53 4.97
CA LEU A 283 16.67 2.21 5.55
C LEU A 283 17.30 2.07 6.95
N GLN A 284 18.52 2.60 7.15
CA GLN A 284 19.19 2.62 8.45
C GLN A 284 18.41 3.48 9.47
N ASN A 285 17.87 4.62 9.06
CA ASN A 285 17.03 5.45 9.91
C ASN A 285 15.69 4.79 10.26
N ILE A 286 15.15 3.97 9.35
CA ILE A 286 13.89 3.24 9.55
C ILE A 286 14.08 2.08 10.54
N TYR A 287 15.06 1.21 10.31
CA TYR A 287 15.25 0.00 11.10
C TYR A 287 16.06 0.18 12.39
N SER A 288 16.38 1.43 12.73
CA SER A 288 17.28 1.80 13.83
C SER A 288 18.73 1.37 13.62
N PHE A 289 19.62 2.28 14.00
CA PHE A 289 21.05 2.29 13.69
C PHE A 289 21.80 1.00 14.09
N ASN A 290 21.44 0.37 15.21
CA ASN A 290 22.27 -0.68 15.80
C ASN A 290 22.20 -2.01 15.06
N GLU A 291 21.03 -2.43 14.59
CA GLU A 291 20.85 -3.78 14.03
C GLU A 291 21.40 -3.94 12.62
N PHE A 292 21.52 -2.81 11.89
CA PHE A 292 22.04 -2.76 10.53
C PHE A 292 23.34 -1.97 10.40
N SER A 293 23.94 -1.53 11.52
CA SER A 293 25.24 -0.82 11.54
C SER A 293 26.37 -1.59 10.84
N ASN A 294 26.31 -2.93 10.83
CA ASN A 294 27.27 -3.78 10.13
C ASN A 294 27.05 -3.84 8.60
N PHE A 295 25.88 -3.43 8.10
CA PHE A 295 25.52 -3.48 6.68
C PHE A 295 25.61 -2.12 5.98
N PHE A 296 25.56 -1.01 6.72
CA PHE A 296 25.56 0.36 6.18
C PHE A 296 26.66 1.22 6.82
N SER A 297 27.21 2.20 6.08
CA SER A 297 28.29 3.03 6.60
C SER A 297 27.79 3.95 7.72
N ASN A 298 28.52 4.03 8.84
CA ASN A 298 28.18 4.88 9.98
C ASN A 298 28.38 6.37 9.63
N LYS A 299 27.41 6.97 8.94
CA LYS A 299 27.23 8.42 8.88
C LYS A 299 25.92 8.75 9.58
N SER A 300 25.98 8.82 10.90
CA SER A 300 24.86 9.27 11.72
C SER A 300 24.48 10.70 11.33
N SER A 301 23.28 10.88 10.78
CA SER A 301 22.61 12.18 10.91
C SER A 301 22.06 12.25 12.33
N GLU A 302 22.50 13.24 13.11
CA GLU A 302 22.16 13.46 14.53
C GLU A 302 20.66 13.78 14.79
N ASN A 303 19.75 13.52 13.85
CA ASN A 303 18.53 14.33 13.74
C ASN A 303 17.20 13.64 14.06
N ARG A 304 17.14 12.36 14.48
CA ARG A 304 15.86 11.76 14.92
C ARG A 304 16.01 10.86 16.15
N VAL A 305 15.46 11.32 17.27
CA VAL A 305 15.52 10.68 18.60
C VAL A 305 14.51 9.53 18.75
N SER A 306 13.48 9.42 17.90
CA SER A 306 12.46 8.36 18.02
C SER A 306 11.87 7.95 16.66
N PRO A 307 11.58 6.64 16.46
CA PRO A 307 10.89 6.15 15.27
C PRO A 307 9.48 6.76 15.16
N ARG A 308 9.00 6.93 13.92
CA ARG A 308 7.62 7.33 13.63
C ARG A 308 6.87 6.14 13.02
N PHE A 309 5.66 5.93 13.47
CA PHE A 309 4.81 4.83 13.09
C PHE A 309 3.59 5.34 12.34
N ASN A 310 3.29 4.75 11.18
CA ASN A 310 2.07 5.05 10.46
C ASN A 310 0.86 4.47 11.21
N VAL A 311 -0.20 5.26 11.36
CA VAL A 311 -1.45 4.86 12.00
C VAL A 311 -2.63 5.32 11.15
N ASN A 312 -3.78 4.67 11.29
CA ASN A 312 -5.04 5.11 10.72
C ASN A 312 -6.03 5.36 11.86
N CYS A 313 -5.71 6.35 12.70
CA CYS A 313 -6.53 6.70 13.84
C CYS A 313 -7.38 7.93 13.54
N SER A 314 -8.56 7.99 14.12
CA SER A 314 -9.38 9.20 14.19
C SER A 314 -9.34 9.77 15.60
N GLY A 315 -9.65 11.06 15.72
CA GLY A 315 -9.73 11.71 17.01
C GLY A 315 -10.47 13.03 16.95
N VAL A 316 -10.54 13.69 18.10
CA VAL A 316 -11.12 15.02 18.25
C VAL A 316 -10.05 15.92 18.86
N PHE A 317 -9.68 16.98 18.14
CA PHE A 317 -8.87 18.07 18.67
C PHE A 317 -9.78 19.07 19.40
N THR A 318 -9.36 19.52 20.58
CA THR A 318 -9.99 20.61 21.34
C THR A 318 -8.92 21.63 21.73
N SER A 319 -9.13 22.90 21.37
CA SER A 319 -8.21 23.98 21.77
C SER A 319 -8.16 24.15 23.28
N ILE A 320 -7.05 24.69 23.80
CA ILE A 320 -6.86 24.86 25.25
C ILE A 320 -7.94 25.73 25.92
N ASP A 321 -8.56 26.65 25.19
CA ASP A 321 -9.67 27.49 25.65
C ASP A 321 -11.06 26.86 25.43
N GLY A 322 -11.11 25.64 24.89
CA GLY A 322 -12.32 24.88 24.59
C GLY A 322 -13.16 25.42 23.43
N LYS A 323 -12.74 26.50 22.75
CA LYS A 323 -13.57 27.17 21.74
C LYS A 323 -13.58 26.49 20.38
N PHE A 324 -12.52 25.77 20.04
CA PHE A 324 -12.37 25.12 18.75
C PHE A 324 -12.33 23.61 18.92
N VAL A 325 -13.26 22.92 18.28
CA VAL A 325 -13.36 21.47 18.26
C VAL A 325 -13.36 20.97 16.82
N HIS A 326 -12.44 20.07 16.49
CA HIS A 326 -12.28 19.55 15.13
C HIS A 326 -12.10 18.04 15.14
N PHE A 327 -12.82 17.33 14.27
CA PHE A 327 -12.48 15.95 13.96
C PHE A 327 -11.14 15.93 13.22
N VAL A 328 -10.27 15.00 13.59
CA VAL A 328 -8.93 14.86 13.03
C VAL A 328 -8.67 13.42 12.63
N ARG A 329 -7.89 13.26 11.56
CA ARG A 329 -7.26 12.00 11.17
C ARG A 329 -5.79 12.05 11.49
N ILE A 330 -5.27 11.03 12.14
CA ILE A 330 -3.87 10.94 12.54
C ILE A 330 -3.19 9.96 11.60
N TYR A 331 -2.09 10.39 10.98
CA TYR A 331 -1.39 9.63 9.94
C TYR A 331 -0.12 8.97 10.46
N ASN A 332 0.62 9.65 11.34
CA ASN A 332 1.77 9.05 11.99
C ASN A 332 2.02 9.65 13.37
N ILE A 333 2.57 8.82 14.25
CA ILE A 333 2.90 9.19 15.62
C ILE A 333 4.30 8.71 15.99
N SER A 334 4.82 9.29 17.05
CA SER A 334 6.05 8.90 17.75
C SER A 334 5.87 9.29 19.21
N ASN A 335 6.71 8.78 20.10
CA ASN A 335 6.67 9.13 21.52
C ASN A 335 6.50 10.65 21.77
N GLN A 336 7.17 11.50 20.97
CA GLN A 336 7.19 12.96 21.17
C GLN A 336 6.41 13.78 20.14
N GLY A 337 5.69 13.17 19.19
CA GLY A 337 5.03 13.97 18.16
C GLY A 337 3.96 13.27 17.35
N ILE A 338 2.96 14.04 16.94
CA ILE A 338 1.78 13.60 16.18
C ILE A 338 1.71 14.37 14.86
N PHE A 339 1.36 13.67 13.80
CA PHE A 339 1.05 14.26 12.50
C PHE A 339 -0.39 13.94 12.11
N PHE A 340 -1.18 14.98 11.86
CA PHE A 340 -2.62 14.85 11.70
C PHE A 340 -3.20 15.86 10.69
N HIS A 341 -4.43 15.63 10.28
CA HIS A 341 -5.20 16.47 9.37
C HIS A 341 -6.62 16.68 9.90
N PRO A 342 -7.10 17.93 10.03
CA PRO A 342 -8.49 18.21 10.38
C PRO A 342 -9.43 17.85 9.23
N ILE A 343 -10.57 17.25 9.58
CA ILE A 343 -11.59 16.84 8.62
C ILE A 343 -12.59 17.99 8.46
N GLY A 344 -12.83 18.40 7.21
CA GLY A 344 -13.85 19.40 6.87
C GLY A 344 -13.52 20.84 7.24
N VAL A 345 -12.28 21.13 7.68
CA VAL A 345 -11.86 22.48 8.10
C VAL A 345 -10.52 22.84 7.46
N HIS A 346 -10.41 24.07 6.96
CA HIS A 346 -9.20 24.55 6.30
C HIS A 346 -8.08 24.95 7.28
N LYS A 347 -8.42 25.40 8.50
CA LYS A 347 -7.40 25.85 9.46
C LYS A 347 -7.82 25.70 10.91
N ILE A 348 -6.89 25.25 11.75
CA ILE A 348 -7.03 25.24 13.21
C ILE A 348 -6.60 26.60 13.75
N LYS A 349 -7.44 27.23 14.57
CA LYS A 349 -7.20 28.56 15.16
C LYS A 349 -6.67 28.47 16.60
N SER A 350 -5.69 27.60 16.81
CA SER A 350 -5.02 27.42 18.10
C SER A 350 -3.69 26.72 17.90
N ASP A 351 -2.69 27.09 18.70
CA ASP A 351 -1.36 26.48 18.67
C ASP A 351 -1.19 25.34 19.68
N GLU A 352 -2.13 25.21 20.63
CA GLU A 352 -2.09 24.20 21.70
C GLU A 352 -3.49 23.64 21.98
N GLY A 353 -3.55 22.37 22.36
CA GLY A 353 -4.80 21.71 22.67
C GLY A 353 -4.63 20.24 23.01
N GLU A 354 -5.75 19.58 23.18
CA GLU A 354 -5.84 18.15 23.47
C GLU A 354 -6.37 17.41 22.24
N ILE A 355 -5.82 16.23 21.94
CA ILE A 355 -6.40 15.28 21.00
C ILE A 355 -6.89 14.07 21.79
N LEU A 356 -8.20 13.83 21.77
CA LEU A 356 -8.77 12.54 22.17
C LEU A 356 -8.66 11.58 20.98
N LEU A 357 -7.66 10.71 21.02
CA LEU A 357 -7.29 9.78 19.96
C LEU A 357 -7.96 8.43 20.16
N LYS A 358 -8.70 7.94 19.17
CA LYS A 358 -9.21 6.56 19.17
C LYS A 358 -8.12 5.61 18.68
N ILE A 359 -7.64 4.72 19.55
CA ILE A 359 -6.52 3.80 19.26
C ILE A 359 -6.97 2.36 19.02
N SER A 360 -8.19 1.99 19.41
CA SER A 360 -8.85 0.74 18.99
C SER A 360 -10.36 0.94 18.95
N LYS A 361 -11.13 -0.14 18.73
CA LYS A 361 -12.59 -0.08 18.76
C LYS A 361 -13.12 0.48 20.08
N ASP A 362 -12.48 0.10 21.19
CA ASP A 362 -12.98 0.29 22.56
C ASP A 362 -12.02 1.11 23.45
N LYS A 363 -10.87 1.55 22.94
CA LYS A 363 -9.87 2.34 23.69
C LYS A 363 -9.54 3.67 23.01
N SER A 364 -9.44 4.71 23.82
CA SER A 364 -9.02 6.06 23.42
C SER A 364 -7.99 6.62 24.39
N VAL A 365 -7.13 7.52 23.90
CA VAL A 365 -6.07 8.15 24.68
C VAL A 365 -6.13 9.66 24.49
N SER A 366 -6.02 10.41 25.59
CA SER A 366 -5.86 11.85 25.56
C SER A 366 -4.40 12.22 25.36
N VAL A 367 -4.12 13.11 24.41
CA VAL A 367 -2.77 13.61 24.15
C VAL A 367 -2.75 15.12 24.10
N ASN A 368 -1.98 15.73 25.01
CA ASN A 368 -1.76 17.17 25.02
C ASN A 368 -0.69 17.53 24.00
N ILE A 369 -0.97 18.49 23.12
CA ILE A 369 -0.10 18.83 22.00
C ILE A 369 0.16 20.32 21.84
N LYS A 370 1.30 20.63 21.21
CA LYS A 370 1.63 21.94 20.67
C LYS A 370 1.91 21.83 19.17
N ILE A 371 1.14 22.55 18.35
CA ILE A 371 1.31 22.63 16.92
C ILE A 371 2.62 23.38 16.62
N LEU A 372 3.48 22.77 15.82
CA LEU A 372 4.78 23.33 15.44
C LEU A 372 4.84 23.78 13.98
N ARG A 373 4.06 23.14 13.11
CA ARG A 373 4.07 23.42 11.67
C ARG A 373 2.75 23.04 11.01
N GLU A 374 2.42 23.78 9.96
CA GLU A 374 1.31 23.54 9.04
C GLU A 374 1.85 23.48 7.60
N LYS A 375 1.45 22.48 6.82
CA LYS A 375 1.69 22.41 5.37
C LYS A 375 0.55 21.66 4.70
N ASN A 376 -0.03 22.23 3.63
CA ASN A 376 -1.15 21.62 2.89
C ASN A 376 -2.30 21.16 3.80
N HIS A 377 -2.67 21.98 4.81
CA HIS A 377 -3.68 21.64 5.83
C HIS A 377 -3.35 20.41 6.68
N GLN A 378 -2.09 19.97 6.72
CA GLN A 378 -1.60 18.93 7.61
C GLN A 378 -0.73 19.55 8.69
N TYR A 379 -0.83 19.03 9.91
CA TYR A 379 -0.27 19.62 11.11
C TYR A 379 0.73 18.67 11.75
N GLY A 380 1.94 19.17 12.01
CA GLY A 380 2.92 18.50 12.85
C GLY A 380 2.91 19.12 14.24
N ALA A 381 2.67 18.32 15.26
CA ALA A 381 2.61 18.76 16.64
C ALA A 381 3.55 17.95 17.54
N LYS A 382 4.05 18.60 18.60
CA LYS A 382 4.81 17.99 19.68
C LYS A 382 3.86 17.52 20.76
N VAL A 383 4.09 16.31 21.28
CA VAL A 383 3.42 15.79 22.47
C VAL A 383 4.01 16.46 23.72
N LEU A 384 3.14 17.01 24.57
CA LEU A 384 3.51 17.72 25.78
C LEU A 384 3.68 16.73 26.94
N SER A 385 4.56 17.06 27.90
CA SER A 385 4.80 16.26 29.11
C SER A 385 3.59 16.16 30.03
N SER A 386 2.60 17.06 29.86
CA SER A 386 1.30 16.99 30.52
C SER A 386 0.39 15.88 29.98
N THR A 387 0.82 15.14 28.96
CA THR A 387 0.06 13.99 28.43
C THR A 387 0.02 12.86 29.45
N PRO A 388 -1.17 12.29 29.76
CA PRO A 388 -1.28 11.07 30.56
C PRO A 388 -0.46 9.93 29.93
N GLN A 389 0.57 9.48 30.63
CA GLN A 389 1.61 8.65 30.01
C GLN A 389 1.22 7.16 29.85
N SER A 390 0.37 6.59 30.72
CA SER A 390 0.17 5.14 30.76
C SER A 390 -0.33 4.55 29.44
N ASP A 391 -1.49 5.00 28.95
CA ASP A 391 -2.08 4.44 27.73
C ASP A 391 -1.37 4.92 26.45
N TRP A 392 -0.75 6.10 26.49
CA TRP A 392 0.04 6.62 25.38
C TRP A 392 1.31 5.79 25.15
N LEU A 393 2.05 5.52 26.22
CA LEU A 393 3.26 4.71 26.14
C LEU A 393 2.95 3.27 25.78
N GLU A 394 1.89 2.67 26.34
CA GLU A 394 1.42 1.34 25.95
C GLU A 394 1.14 1.25 24.44
N PHE A 395 0.48 2.26 23.87
CA PHE A 395 0.23 2.29 22.44
C PHE A 395 1.52 2.45 21.62
N ILE A 396 2.45 3.30 22.06
CA ILE A 396 3.75 3.49 21.39
C ILE A 396 4.60 2.21 21.45
N ASP A 397 4.60 1.51 22.57
CA ASP A 397 5.34 0.26 22.77
C ASP A 397 4.79 -0.84 21.84
N TYR A 398 3.47 -1.01 21.80
CA TYR A 398 2.82 -1.92 20.85
C TYR A 398 3.20 -1.65 19.39
N LEU A 399 3.27 -0.37 18.99
CA LEU A 399 3.66 0.02 17.63
C LEU A 399 5.14 -0.30 17.37
N SER A 400 6.01 -0.04 18.35
CA SER A 400 7.44 -0.32 18.27
C SER A 400 7.71 -1.82 18.10
N GLU A 401 7.10 -2.65 18.95
CA GLU A 401 7.21 -4.12 18.86
C GLU A 401 6.67 -4.64 17.52
N SER A 402 5.51 -4.14 17.09
CA SER A 402 4.90 -4.47 15.81
C SER A 402 5.74 -4.06 14.59
N PHE A 403 6.57 -3.04 14.73
CA PHE A 403 7.37 -2.47 13.65
C PHE A 403 8.68 -3.23 13.46
N LEU A 404 9.32 -3.62 14.56
CA LEU A 404 10.53 -4.44 14.54
C LEU A 404 10.21 -5.92 14.31
N GLN A 405 9.01 -6.37 14.68
CA GLN A 405 8.59 -7.78 14.70
C GLN A 405 9.70 -8.71 15.22
N ALA A 406 10.26 -8.35 16.36
CA ALA A 406 11.20 -9.17 17.11
C ALA A 406 10.43 -10.25 17.89
N SER A 407 9.94 -11.25 17.15
CA SER A 407 9.64 -12.62 17.60
C SER A 407 9.06 -13.46 16.45
#